data_AF-A0A2D8EIN9-F1
#
_entry.id   AF-A0A2D8EIN9-F1
#
_cell.length_a   1.000
_cell.length_b   1.000
_cell.length_c   1.000
_cell.angle_alpha   90.00
_cell.angle_beta   90.00
_cell.angle_gamma   90.00
#
_symmetry.space_group_name_H-M   'P 1'
#
loop_
_entity.id
_entity.type
_entity.pdbx_description
1 polymer ?
#
loop_
_entity_poly.entity_id
_entity_poly.type
_entity_poly.pdbx_seq_one_letter_code
_entity_poly.pdbx_strand_id
1 'polypeptide(L)'
;MIINKTIAAILKINPDADVTVTNEDIDSIQWNNGTTPIAKAEIEEKLIEVEEEFNNQHQKVIDDRASAKNKLKNLGLSDDEIKALMGV
;
A
#
# COMPACT_ATOMS: atom_id res chain seq x y z
N MET A 1 -4.97 -6.88 8.21
CA MET A 1 -5.56 -7.52 7.03
C MET A 1 -4.49 -7.50 5.96
N ILE A 2 -3.97 -8.65 5.54
CA ILE A 2 -3.08 -8.69 4.37
C ILE A 2 -3.99 -8.45 3.17
N ILE A 3 -3.85 -7.29 2.53
CA ILE A 3 -4.60 -6.96 1.31
C ILE A 3 -3.91 -7.73 0.18
N ASN A 4 -4.65 -8.61 -0.49
CA ASN A 4 -4.15 -9.25 -1.71
C ASN A 4 -3.99 -8.17 -2.79
N LYS A 5 -2.75 -7.87 -3.17
CA LYS A 5 -2.41 -6.76 -4.07
C LYS A 5 -2.99 -6.97 -5.47
N THR A 6 -3.02 -8.22 -5.94
CA THR A 6 -3.60 -8.58 -7.24
C THR A 6 -5.11 -8.30 -7.26
N ILE A 7 -5.82 -8.63 -6.17
CA ILE A 7 -7.24 -8.25 -6.02
C ILE A 7 -7.40 -6.73 -5.95
N ALA A 8 -6.53 -6.02 -5.22
CA ALA A 8 -6.58 -4.57 -5.15
C ALA A 8 -6.37 -3.90 -6.52
N ALA A 9 -5.44 -4.41 -7.32
CA ALA A 9 -5.20 -3.94 -8.69
C ALA A 9 -6.43 -4.15 -9.59
N ILE A 10 -7.05 -5.34 -9.53
CA ILE A 10 -8.28 -5.66 -10.28
C ILE A 10 -9.42 -4.70 -9.88
N LEU A 11 -9.64 -4.49 -8.58
CA LEU A 11 -10.70 -3.60 -8.10
C LEU A 11 -10.46 -2.13 -8.44
N LYS A 12 -9.21 -1.70 -8.64
CA LYS A 12 -8.92 -0.35 -9.14
C LYS A 12 -9.30 -0.17 -10.62
N ILE A 13 -9.28 -1.23 -11.42
CA ILE A 13 -9.66 -1.19 -12.84
C ILE A 13 -11.18 -1.37 -12.96
N ASN A 14 -11.74 -2.35 -12.25
CA ASN A 14 -13.17 -2.62 -12.19
C ASN A 14 -13.61 -2.79 -10.72
N PRO A 15 -14.17 -1.73 -10.09
CA PRO A 15 -14.61 -1.75 -8.69
C PRO A 15 -15.66 -2.80 -8.35
N ASP A 16 -16.45 -3.23 -9.34
CA ASP A 16 -17.52 -4.22 -9.16
C ASP A 16 -17.05 -5.65 -9.48
N ALA A 17 -15.75 -5.86 -9.74
CA ALA A 17 -15.20 -7.16 -10.08
C ALA A 17 -15.35 -8.16 -8.92
N ASP A 18 -15.96 -9.31 -9.21
CA ASP A 18 -16.00 -10.44 -8.30
C ASP A 18 -14.94 -11.46 -8.73
N VAL A 19 -13.88 -11.57 -7.93
CA VAL A 19 -12.72 -12.40 -8.24
C VAL A 19 -12.21 -13.16 -7.02
N THR A 20 -11.67 -14.35 -7.29
CA THR A 20 -10.87 -15.11 -6.34
C THR A 20 -9.45 -15.22 -6.88
N VAL A 21 -8.46 -14.91 -6.05
CA VAL A 21 -7.03 -15.03 -6.41
C VAL A 21 -6.32 -15.88 -5.38
N THR A 22 -5.66 -16.94 -5.83
CA THR A 22 -4.90 -17.85 -4.98
C THR A 22 -3.45 -17.39 -4.91
N ASN A 23 -2.87 -17.32 -3.71
CA ASN A 23 -1.46 -16.96 -3.49
C ASN A 23 -0.99 -15.63 -4.14
N GLU A 24 -1.92 -14.68 -4.35
CA GLU A 24 -1.65 -13.43 -5.09
C GLU A 24 -1.15 -13.63 -6.53
N ASP A 25 -1.28 -14.84 -7.08
CA ASP A 25 -0.81 -15.16 -8.42
C ASP A 25 -1.80 -14.68 -9.48
N ILE A 26 -1.31 -13.81 -10.37
CA ILE A 26 -2.05 -13.23 -11.48
C ILE A 26 -2.50 -14.29 -12.52
N ASP A 27 -1.80 -15.42 -12.60
CA ASP A 27 -2.19 -16.54 -13.47
C ASP A 27 -3.26 -17.43 -12.84
N SER A 28 -3.53 -17.24 -11.55
CA SER A 28 -4.50 -18.01 -10.75
C SER A 28 -5.79 -17.23 -10.46
N ILE A 29 -6.15 -16.26 -11.30
CA ILE A 29 -7.40 -15.47 -11.16
C ILE A 29 -8.60 -16.28 -11.63
N GLN A 30 -9.58 -16.45 -10.76
CA GLN A 30 -10.93 -16.87 -11.13
C GLN A 30 -11.88 -15.67 -11.15
N TRP A 31 -12.55 -15.48 -12.29
CA TRP A 31 -13.59 -14.47 -12.49
C TRP A 31 -14.95 -15.07 -12.16
N ASN A 32 -15.65 -14.50 -11.19
CA ASN A 32 -16.93 -15.01 -10.69
C ASN A 32 -18.09 -14.16 -11.22
N ASN A 33 -19.32 -14.69 -11.12
CA ASN A 33 -20.56 -13.94 -11.32
C ASN A 33 -20.67 -13.16 -12.64
N GLY A 34 -20.04 -13.65 -13.71
CA GLY A 34 -20.05 -13.00 -15.02
C GLY A 34 -19.14 -11.78 -15.12
N THR A 35 -18.25 -11.57 -14.16
CA THR A 35 -17.23 -10.52 -14.23
C THR A 35 -16.41 -10.69 -15.51
N THR A 36 -16.35 -9.64 -16.33
CA THR A 36 -15.57 -9.64 -17.56
C THR A 36 -14.08 -9.74 -17.23
N PRO A 37 -13.36 -10.74 -17.78
CA PRO A 37 -11.93 -10.86 -17.57
C PRO A 37 -11.17 -9.63 -18.07
N ILE A 38 -10.26 -9.13 -17.23
CA ILE A 38 -9.37 -8.01 -17.55
C ILE A 38 -8.06 -8.58 -18.12
N ALA A 39 -7.43 -7.87 -19.06
CA ALA A 39 -6.18 -8.31 -19.63
C ALA A 39 -5.08 -8.34 -18.56
N LYS A 40 -4.26 -9.40 -18.58
CA LYS A 40 -3.16 -9.59 -17.62
C LYS A 40 -2.23 -8.37 -17.58
N ALA A 41 -1.86 -7.81 -18.73
CA ALA A 41 -0.99 -6.65 -18.82
C ALA A 41 -1.56 -5.40 -18.11
N GLU A 42 -2.87 -5.18 -18.19
CA GLU A 42 -3.52 -4.06 -17.49
C GLU A 42 -3.49 -4.26 -15.96
N ILE A 43 -3.67 -5.50 -15.50
CA ILE A 43 -3.54 -5.85 -14.09
C ILE A 43 -2.10 -5.67 -13.62
N GLU A 44 -1.10 -6.09 -14.41
CA GLU A 44 0.33 -5.91 -14.10
C GLU A 44 0.70 -4.43 -13.97
N GLU A 45 0.25 -3.59 -14.91
CA GLU A 45 0.46 -2.14 -14.85
C GLU A 45 -0.15 -1.55 -13.57
N LYS A 46 -1.37 -1.96 -13.23
CA LYS A 46 -2.04 -1.47 -12.03
C LYS A 46 -1.44 -2.02 -10.73
N LEU A 47 -0.88 -3.23 -10.77
CA LEU A 47 -0.18 -3.83 -9.64
C LEU A 47 1.06 -3.01 -9.28
N ILE A 48 1.82 -2.55 -10.27
CA ILE A 48 2.98 -1.66 -10.06
C ILE A 48 2.53 -0.38 -9.31
N GLU A 49 1.45 0.25 -9.76
CA GLU A 49 0.92 1.45 -9.10
C GLU A 49 0.49 1.17 -7.65
N VAL A 50 -0.17 0.04 -7.39
CA VAL A 50 -0.58 -0.38 -6.04
C VAL A 50 0.63 -0.63 -5.13
N GLU A 51 1.69 -1.23 -5.67
CA GLU A 51 2.93 -1.45 -4.91
C GLU A 51 3.65 -0.14 -4.59
N GLU A 52 3.72 0.77 -5.56
CA GLU A 52 4.27 2.11 -5.34
C GLU A 52 3.47 2.87 -4.29
N GLU A 53 2.14 2.83 -4.34
CA GLU A 53 1.29 3.48 -3.34
C GLU A 53 1.55 2.93 -1.93
N PHE A 54 1.65 1.61 -1.78
CA PHE A 54 1.93 0.99 -0.49
C PHE A 54 3.31 1.38 0.06
N ASN A 55 4.34 1.37 -0.81
CA ASN A 55 5.70 1.78 -0.44
C ASN A 55 5.75 3.27 -0.09
N ASN A 56 5.08 4.12 -0.85
CA ASN A 56 5.00 5.56 -0.60
C ASN A 56 4.29 5.88 0.70
N GLN A 57 3.24 5.13 1.07
CA GLN A 57 2.57 5.30 2.36
C GLN A 57 3.51 5.00 3.53
N HIS A 58 4.29 3.93 3.46
CA HIS A 58 5.31 3.63 4.47
C HIS A 58 6.42 4.68 4.52
N GLN A 59 6.92 5.11 3.36
CA GLN A 59 7.96 6.14 3.30
C GLN A 59 7.45 7.47 3.87
N LYS A 60 6.21 7.85 3.57
CA LYS A 60 5.61 9.07 4.10
C LYS A 60 5.53 9.06 5.63
N VAL A 61 5.18 7.93 6.26
CA VAL A 61 5.17 7.82 7.73
C VAL A 61 6.58 7.99 8.31
N ILE A 62 7.60 7.45 7.64
CA ILE A 62 9.01 7.61 8.06
C ILE A 62 9.44 9.08 7.91
N ASP A 63 9.11 9.70 6.78
CA ASP A 63 9.46 11.09 6.49
C ASP A 63 8.74 12.06 7.44
N ASP A 64 7.46 11.81 7.73
CA ASP A 64 6.65 12.57 8.69
C ASP A 64 7.25 12.44 10.09
N ARG A 65 7.70 11.24 10.48
CA ARG A 65 8.40 10.99 11.76
C ARG A 65 9.73 11.73 11.84
N ALA A 66 10.51 11.72 10.77
CA ALA A 66 11.78 12.45 10.70
C ALA A 66 11.58 13.97 10.75
N SER A 67 10.59 14.49 10.02
CA SER A 67 10.19 15.89 10.01
C SER A 67 9.71 16.35 11.40
N ALA A 68 8.89 15.54 12.07
CA ALA A 68 8.44 15.80 13.44
C ALA A 68 9.62 15.88 14.41
N LYS A 69 10.57 14.93 14.34
CA LYS A 69 11.80 14.95 15.16
C LYS A 69 12.59 16.24 14.97
N ASN A 70 12.79 16.68 13.73
CA ASN A 70 13.52 17.92 13.43
C ASN A 70 12.81 19.17 13.96
N LYS A 71 11.47 19.23 13.84
CA LYS A 71 10.68 20.33 14.42
C LYS A 71 10.82 20.39 15.94
N LEU A 72 10.80 19.25 16.63
CA LEU A 72 10.99 19.18 18.09
C LEU A 72 12.41 19.63 18.51
N LYS A 73 13.44 19.23 17.75
CA LYS A 73 14.82 19.73 17.99
C LYS A 73 14.91 21.24 17.85
N ASN A 74 14.26 21.82 16.85
CA ASN A 74 14.23 23.27 16.65
C ASN A 74 13.49 24.02 17.77
N LEU A 75 12.62 23.33 18.54
CA LEU A 75 11.99 23.86 19.74
C LEU A 75 12.86 23.74 21.00
N GLY A 76 14.08 23.19 20.87
CA GLY A 76 15.05 23.08 21.96
C GLY A 76 14.98 21.79 22.76
N LEU A 77 14.20 20.79 22.33
CA LEU A 77 14.18 19.49 22.99
C LEU A 77 15.46 18.69 22.67
N SER A 78 15.97 17.99 23.68
CA SER A 78 17.08 17.05 23.54
C SER A 78 16.65 15.73 22.86
N ASP A 79 17.62 14.99 22.32
CA ASP A 79 17.35 13.69 21.68
C ASP A 79 16.72 12.67 22.64
N ASP A 80 17.01 12.74 23.94
CA ASP A 80 16.47 11.81 24.94
C ASP A 80 15.03 12.15 25.32
N GLU A 81 14.67 13.43 25.43
CA GLU A 81 13.28 13.88 25.61
C GLU A 81 12.41 13.50 24.42
N ILE A 82 12.93 13.64 23.20
CA ILE A 82 12.21 13.27 21.98
C ILE A 82 11.98 11.75 21.93
N LYS A 83 12.98 10.92 22.27
CA LYS A 83 12.79 9.45 22.35
C LYS A 83 11.72 9.06 23.36
N ALA A 84 11.76 9.66 24.56
CA ALA A 84 10.77 9.41 25.60
C ALA A 84 9.34 9.74 25.16
N LEU A 85 9.15 10.83 24.39
CA LEU A 85 7.84 11.22 23.84
C LEU A 85 7.38 10.34 22.67
N MET A 86 8.32 9.82 21.87
CA MET A 86 8.02 9.04 20.67
C MET A 86 7.86 7.53 20.91
N GLY A 87 8.10 7.06 22.14
CA GLY A 87 7.93 5.65 22.54
C GLY A 87 8.82 4.68 21.77
N VAL A 88 10.03 5.12 21.37
CA VAL A 88 11.04 4.32 20.64
C VAL A 88 12.33 4.19 21.41
#